data_AF-A0A849DBR6-F1
#
_entry.id   AF-A0A849DBR6-F1
#
_cell.length_a   1.000
_cell.length_b   1.000
_cell.length_c   1.000
_cell.angle_alpha   90.00
_cell.angle_beta   90.00
_cell.angle_gamma   90.00
#
_symmetry.space_group_name_H-M   'P 1'
#
loop_
_entity.id
_entity.type
_entity.pdbx_description
1 polymer ?
#
loop_
_entity_poly.entity_id
_entity_poly.type
_entity_poly.pdbx_seq_one_letter_code
_entity_poly.pdbx_strand_id
1 'polypeptide(L)'
;MSIGHHVKIILLATGISSATVVHAEVTTHPFEVESGMVLYEISGGAQLTPETNLSIKGNAKLRFKDWGDVKLEEEGGIVLTTGAIKHKQHVKRFEKQTKDTVITADFENEQLLERKKGANGIHDETASLVKKGQENVAGVLCDVWEGPGIKKCIYKNVVLKLESHVLDVSYVRVATQAVFDINTSNEACEVPDYPVQEFALFEDNLKTKNVYKAENFCKVLKDAAYEISEDTISYGTGTVTDKEREKFINHITKDIYERQKELLPELLNSLKETRACLQTGEDPFTANQCIEHFSRMKAKLGTEEDDYIILWDEKRKNVLLDKIEDELIYLQSRIPCVNRAHNITDLSACMK
;
A
#
# COMPACT_ATOMS: atom_id res chain seq x y z
N MET A 1 11.37 74.41 75.64
CA MET A 1 10.28 73.97 74.74
C MET A 1 10.74 74.16 73.30
N SER A 2 11.04 73.06 72.60
CA SER A 2 10.82 72.86 71.16
C SER A 2 11.47 71.51 70.81
N ILE A 3 10.63 70.51 70.57
CA ILE A 3 11.02 69.14 70.19
C ILE A 3 10.83 69.07 68.68
N GLY A 4 11.92 68.94 67.93
CA GLY A 4 11.91 68.73 66.49
C GLY A 4 11.71 67.24 66.16
N HIS A 5 10.60 66.92 65.51
CA HIS A 5 10.28 65.58 65.02
C HIS A 5 11.02 65.29 63.70
N HIS A 6 11.88 64.27 63.68
CA HIS A 6 12.31 63.61 62.45
C HIS A 6 11.36 62.43 62.14
N VAL A 7 10.63 62.53 61.03
CA VAL A 7 9.81 61.44 60.48
C VAL A 7 10.70 60.59 59.57
N LYS A 8 10.97 59.34 59.96
CA LYS A 8 11.59 58.33 59.09
C LYS A 8 10.48 57.64 58.27
N ILE A 9 10.57 57.77 56.96
CA ILE A 9 9.74 57.04 55.99
C ILE A 9 10.27 55.60 55.91
N ILE A 10 9.44 54.62 56.24
CA ILE A 10 9.71 53.19 56.05
C ILE A 10 9.13 52.80 54.68
N LEU A 11 10.02 52.47 53.74
CA LEU A 11 9.68 51.88 52.44
C LEU A 11 9.46 50.38 52.65
N LEU A 12 8.20 49.92 52.63
CA LEU A 12 7.85 48.51 52.52
C LEU A 12 8.02 48.07 51.06
N ALA A 13 9.03 47.27 50.77
CA ALA A 13 9.16 46.56 49.50
C ALA A 13 8.30 45.29 49.55
N THR A 14 7.13 45.33 48.91
CA THR A 14 6.31 44.14 48.66
C THR A 14 6.96 43.32 47.54
N GLY A 15 7.52 42.16 47.89
CA GLY A 15 7.99 41.17 46.94
C GLY A 15 6.80 40.53 46.21
N ILE A 16 6.71 40.79 44.91
CA ILE A 16 5.82 40.06 44.01
C ILE A 16 6.53 38.74 43.70
N SER A 17 6.15 37.68 44.42
CA SER A 17 6.49 36.31 44.08
C SER A 17 5.67 35.89 42.88
N SER A 18 6.25 36.05 41.70
CA SER A 18 5.73 35.51 40.44
C SER A 18 5.66 34.00 40.54
N ALA A 19 4.47 33.44 40.69
CA ALA A 19 4.25 32.02 40.48
C ALA A 19 4.42 31.74 38.99
N THR A 20 5.57 31.17 38.61
CA THR A 20 5.74 30.55 37.30
C THR A 20 4.82 29.33 37.25
N VAL A 21 3.71 29.47 36.55
CA VAL A 21 2.85 28.36 36.14
C VAL A 21 3.69 27.49 35.22
N VAL A 22 4.14 26.33 35.72
CA VAL A 22 4.72 25.28 34.88
C VAL A 22 3.58 24.75 34.03
N HIS A 23 3.49 25.20 32.79
CA HIS A 23 2.71 24.49 31.78
C HIS A 23 3.42 23.14 31.56
N ALA A 24 2.85 22.08 32.13
CA ALA A 24 3.17 20.73 31.68
C ALA A 24 2.78 20.66 30.20
N GLU A 25 3.77 20.53 29.32
CA GLU A 25 3.52 20.14 27.93
C GLU A 25 2.76 18.82 27.96
N VAL A 26 1.51 18.83 27.51
CA VAL A 26 0.73 17.61 27.32
C VAL A 26 1.44 16.84 26.22
N THR A 27 2.18 15.79 26.60
CA THR A 27 2.79 14.87 25.65
C THR A 27 1.67 14.12 24.95
N THR A 28 1.45 14.41 23.68
CA THR A 28 0.42 13.76 22.87
C THR A 28 0.97 12.45 22.33
N HIS A 29 0.49 11.34 22.87
CA HIS A 29 0.88 10.01 22.41
C HIS A 29 -0.01 9.55 21.24
N PRO A 30 0.54 8.85 20.24
CA PRO A 30 -0.25 8.27 19.15
C PRO A 30 -1.35 7.30 19.63
N PHE A 31 -1.08 6.52 20.68
CA PHE A 31 -2.02 5.54 21.24
C PHE A 31 -2.25 5.78 22.73
N GLU A 32 -3.45 5.44 23.22
CA GLU A 32 -3.77 5.47 24.66
C GLU A 32 -3.47 4.14 25.37
N VAL A 33 -2.73 3.26 24.70
CA VAL A 33 -2.22 1.97 25.21
C VAL A 33 -0.71 1.96 25.04
N GLU A 34 -0.02 1.47 26.07
CA GLU A 34 1.45 1.51 26.11
C GLU A 34 2.07 0.63 25.03
N SER A 35 1.54 -0.57 24.83
CA SER A 35 2.02 -1.51 23.83
C SER A 35 0.90 -2.38 23.26
N GLY A 36 1.15 -2.95 22.08
CA GLY A 36 0.20 -3.86 21.47
C GLY A 36 0.69 -4.52 20.20
N MET A 37 -0.03 -5.58 19.83
CA MET A 37 0.09 -6.26 18.55
C MET A 37 -1.30 -6.51 17.97
N VAL A 38 -1.48 -6.16 16.71
CA VAL A 38 -2.71 -6.41 15.96
C VAL A 38 -2.36 -7.14 14.66
N LEU A 39 -3.05 -8.26 14.41
CA LEU A 39 -3.02 -8.97 13.13
C LEU A 39 -4.28 -8.63 12.36
N TYR A 40 -4.13 -8.38 11.06
CA TYR A 40 -5.20 -7.99 10.17
C TYR A 40 -5.30 -8.93 8.99
N GLU A 41 -6.52 -9.11 8.51
CA GLU A 41 -6.83 -9.59 7.17
C GLU A 41 -7.17 -8.40 6.28
N ILE A 42 -6.67 -8.41 5.05
CA ILE A 42 -6.92 -7.41 4.02
C ILE A 42 -7.69 -8.08 2.88
N SER A 43 -8.78 -7.45 2.47
CA SER A 43 -9.54 -7.84 1.29
C SER A 43 -9.98 -6.60 0.51
N GLY A 44 -10.22 -6.77 -0.78
CA GLY A 44 -10.73 -5.68 -1.59
C GLY A 44 -11.00 -6.13 -3.02
N GLY A 45 -11.63 -5.25 -3.77
CA GLY A 45 -11.94 -5.51 -5.17
C GLY A 45 -12.75 -4.39 -5.81
N ALA A 46 -12.74 -4.42 -7.13
CA ALA A 46 -13.44 -3.47 -7.97
C ALA A 46 -13.66 -4.04 -9.37
N GLN A 47 -14.69 -3.55 -10.07
CA GLN A 47 -14.76 -3.67 -11.51
C GLN A 47 -14.06 -2.45 -12.14
N LEU A 48 -12.86 -2.65 -12.69
CA LEU A 48 -12.06 -1.55 -13.26
C LEU A 48 -12.69 -1.10 -14.59
N THR A 49 -13.00 -2.06 -15.44
CA THR A 49 -13.68 -1.90 -16.75
C THR A 49 -14.73 -3.00 -16.91
N PRO A 50 -15.63 -2.94 -17.91
CA PRO A 50 -16.58 -4.02 -18.14
C PRO A 50 -15.92 -5.39 -18.31
N GLU A 51 -14.70 -5.42 -18.84
CA GLU A 51 -13.93 -6.63 -19.12
C GLU A 51 -12.82 -6.94 -18.09
N THR A 52 -12.56 -6.08 -17.10
CA THR A 52 -11.45 -6.27 -16.15
C THR A 52 -11.89 -6.07 -14.70
N ASN A 53 -11.66 -7.09 -13.87
CA ASN A 53 -11.93 -7.08 -12.43
C ASN A 53 -10.63 -7.07 -11.63
N LEU A 54 -10.67 -6.43 -10.47
CA LEU A 54 -9.60 -6.35 -9.48
C LEU A 54 -9.99 -7.14 -8.22
N SER A 55 -9.04 -7.89 -7.67
CA SER A 55 -9.12 -8.50 -6.35
C SER A 55 -7.84 -8.25 -5.56
N ILE A 56 -8.01 -7.96 -4.28
CA ILE A 56 -6.93 -7.75 -3.32
C ILE A 56 -7.13 -8.71 -2.18
N LYS A 57 -6.08 -9.43 -1.80
CA LYS A 57 -6.06 -10.28 -0.61
C LYS A 57 -4.73 -10.16 0.09
N GLY A 58 -4.72 -10.11 1.42
CA GLY A 58 -3.48 -10.02 2.16
C GLY A 58 -3.69 -10.09 3.66
N ASN A 59 -2.59 -9.91 4.37
CA ASN A 59 -2.54 -9.80 5.81
C ASN A 59 -1.67 -8.60 6.18
N ALA A 60 -1.92 -8.04 7.34
CA ALA A 60 -1.04 -7.04 7.93
C ALA A 60 -0.79 -7.32 9.40
N LYS A 61 0.27 -6.74 9.92
CA LYS A 61 0.65 -6.84 11.32
C LYS A 61 1.12 -5.47 11.78
N LEU A 62 0.49 -4.98 12.82
CA LEU A 62 0.89 -3.79 13.55
C LEU A 62 1.50 -4.23 14.87
N ARG A 63 2.66 -3.69 15.21
CA ARG A 63 3.25 -3.76 16.54
C ARG A 63 3.62 -2.36 16.99
N PHE A 64 3.38 -2.05 18.24
CA PHE A 64 3.79 -0.78 18.81
C PHE A 64 4.11 -0.93 20.29
N LYS A 65 4.93 0.00 20.77
CA LYS A 65 5.28 0.16 22.19
C LYS A 65 5.52 1.64 22.48
N ASP A 66 5.74 1.97 23.75
CA ASP A 66 5.99 3.34 24.19
C ASP A 66 4.87 4.28 23.72
N TRP A 67 3.61 3.85 23.87
CA TRP A 67 2.40 4.53 23.42
C TRP A 67 2.36 4.89 21.92
N GLY A 68 3.12 4.15 21.10
CA GLY A 68 3.22 4.36 19.66
C GLY A 68 4.42 5.20 19.23
N ASP A 69 5.30 5.62 20.14
CA ASP A 69 6.56 6.26 19.81
C ASP A 69 7.46 5.32 19.00
N VAL A 70 7.32 4.01 19.19
CA VAL A 70 7.86 2.98 18.29
C VAL A 70 6.72 2.18 17.71
N LYS A 71 6.62 2.19 16.37
CA LYS A 71 5.59 1.51 15.60
C LYS A 71 6.22 0.73 14.46
N LEU A 72 5.76 -0.50 14.24
CA LEU A 72 6.20 -1.38 13.17
C LEU A 72 4.97 -1.93 12.45
N GLU A 73 4.90 -1.70 11.14
CA GLU A 73 3.85 -2.22 10.27
C GLU A 73 4.45 -3.11 9.19
N GLU A 74 3.88 -4.30 9.06
CA GLU A 74 4.18 -5.25 7.99
C GLU A 74 2.89 -5.52 7.22
N GLU A 75 2.95 -5.49 5.88
CA GLU A 75 1.83 -5.86 5.02
C GLU A 75 2.32 -6.82 3.95
N GLY A 76 1.54 -7.88 3.70
CA GLY A 76 1.83 -8.89 2.70
C GLY A 76 0.56 -9.29 1.98
N GLY A 77 0.58 -9.43 0.65
CA GLY A 77 -0.61 -9.78 -0.09
C GLY A 77 -0.41 -9.98 -1.57
N ILE A 78 -1.53 -10.12 -2.28
CA ILE A 78 -1.62 -10.28 -3.71
C ILE A 78 -2.67 -9.32 -4.24
N VAL A 79 -2.29 -8.56 -5.27
CA VAL A 79 -3.19 -7.78 -6.12
C VAL A 79 -3.32 -8.53 -7.44
N LEU A 80 -4.55 -8.89 -7.80
CA LEU A 80 -4.87 -9.68 -8.97
C LEU A 80 -5.86 -8.92 -9.86
N THR A 81 -5.55 -8.77 -11.14
CA THR A 81 -6.55 -8.42 -12.15
C THR A 81 -6.89 -9.62 -13.01
N THR A 82 -8.16 -9.74 -13.38
CA THR A 82 -8.69 -10.82 -14.22
C THR A 82 -9.56 -10.27 -15.33
N GLY A 83 -9.75 -11.05 -16.40
CA GLY A 83 -10.51 -10.65 -17.58
C GLY A 83 -9.58 -10.26 -18.74
N ALA A 84 -9.85 -9.13 -19.41
CA ALA A 84 -9.05 -8.65 -20.52
C ALA A 84 -7.60 -8.35 -20.11
N ILE A 85 -7.41 -7.78 -18.91
CA ILE A 85 -6.08 -7.55 -18.33
C ILE A 85 -5.84 -8.51 -17.18
N LYS A 86 -4.89 -9.43 -17.37
CA LYS A 86 -4.43 -10.36 -16.34
C LYS A 86 -3.12 -9.87 -15.73
N HIS A 87 -3.11 -9.70 -14.42
CA HIS A 87 -1.95 -9.20 -13.69
C HIS A 87 -1.90 -9.81 -12.30
N LYS A 88 -0.73 -10.23 -11.83
CA LYS A 88 -0.53 -10.67 -10.45
C LYS A 88 0.68 -9.95 -9.86
N GLN A 89 0.45 -9.17 -8.82
CA GLN A 89 1.48 -8.47 -8.06
C GLN A 89 1.52 -9.00 -6.64
N HIS A 90 2.68 -9.48 -6.23
CA HIS A 90 2.94 -9.75 -4.83
C HIS A 90 3.30 -8.44 -4.13
N VAL A 91 2.60 -8.18 -3.03
CA VAL A 91 2.77 -7.01 -2.20
C VAL A 91 3.53 -7.42 -0.95
N LYS A 92 4.64 -6.75 -0.67
CA LYS A 92 5.35 -6.85 0.61
C LYS A 92 5.79 -5.45 1.05
N ARG A 93 5.37 -5.05 2.25
CA ARG A 93 5.71 -3.75 2.85
C ARG A 93 6.21 -3.96 4.27
N PHE A 94 7.21 -3.17 4.63
CA PHE A 94 7.70 -3.04 5.98
C PHE A 94 7.98 -1.57 6.26
N GLU A 95 7.43 -1.05 7.35
CA GLU A 95 7.72 0.29 7.84
C GLU A 95 7.88 0.27 9.35
N LYS A 96 9.01 0.79 9.83
CA LYS A 96 9.25 1.07 11.24
C LYS A 96 9.32 2.57 11.44
N GLN A 97 8.48 3.11 12.30
CA GLN A 97 8.46 4.50 12.69
C GLN A 97 8.96 4.63 14.14
N THR A 98 9.83 5.60 14.36
CA THR A 98 10.22 6.08 15.68
C THR A 98 9.78 7.54 15.84
N LYS A 99 10.20 8.19 16.94
CA LYS A 99 10.01 9.63 17.14
C LYS A 99 10.66 10.46 16.03
N ASP A 100 11.87 10.09 15.63
CA ASP A 100 12.71 10.92 14.75
C ASP A 100 12.89 10.33 13.34
N THR A 101 12.65 9.03 13.17
CA THR A 101 12.99 8.31 11.93
C THR A 101 11.85 7.44 11.42
N VAL A 102 11.82 7.26 10.11
CA VAL A 102 10.99 6.27 9.42
C VAL A 102 11.92 5.42 8.56
N ILE A 103 11.92 4.12 8.82
CA ILE A 103 12.68 3.11 8.09
C ILE A 103 11.70 2.28 7.26
N THR A 104 11.95 2.18 5.96
CA THR A 104 11.17 1.30 5.06
C THR A 104 12.07 0.28 4.39
N ALA A 105 11.61 -0.95 4.23
CA ALA A 105 12.35 -1.95 3.47
C ALA A 105 12.01 -1.86 1.97
N ASP A 106 13.05 -1.88 1.15
CA ASP A 106 12.98 -2.09 -0.29
C ASP A 106 13.42 -3.53 -0.56
N PHE A 107 12.43 -4.42 -0.70
CA PHE A 107 12.66 -5.85 -0.88
C PHE A 107 13.19 -6.19 -2.27
N GLU A 108 13.02 -5.33 -3.27
CA GLU A 108 13.51 -5.57 -4.63
C GLU A 108 15.02 -5.34 -4.70
N ASN A 109 15.51 -4.32 -3.99
CA ASN A 109 16.93 -3.98 -3.94
C ASN A 109 17.63 -4.47 -2.66
N GLU A 110 16.93 -5.23 -1.81
CA GLU A 110 17.43 -5.77 -0.54
C GLU A 110 18.10 -4.70 0.34
N GLN A 111 17.43 -3.55 0.53
CA GLN A 111 17.98 -2.40 1.26
C GLN A 111 16.95 -1.77 2.22
N LEU A 112 17.42 -1.16 3.31
CA LEU A 112 16.59 -0.32 4.18
C LEU A 112 16.77 1.15 3.81
N LEU A 113 15.67 1.88 3.74
CA LEU A 113 15.61 3.29 3.39
C LEU A 113 15.21 4.08 4.64
N GLU A 114 16.15 4.83 5.21
CA GLU A 114 15.92 5.64 6.42
C GLU A 114 15.74 7.12 6.07
N ARG A 115 14.70 7.73 6.64
CA ARG A 115 14.34 9.14 6.43
C ARG A 115 13.93 9.78 7.74
N LYS A 116 14.35 11.04 7.96
CA LYS A 116 13.91 11.82 9.13
C LYS A 116 12.43 12.12 9.05
N LYS A 117 11.74 12.02 10.19
CA LYS A 117 10.32 12.33 10.29
C LYS A 117 10.13 13.85 10.12
N GLY A 118 9.30 14.24 9.15
CA GLY A 118 8.92 15.64 8.96
C GLY A 118 8.02 16.14 10.09
N ALA A 119 7.91 17.46 10.25
CA ALA A 119 7.14 18.11 11.31
C ALA A 119 5.60 17.89 11.23
N ASN A 120 5.08 17.26 10.17
CA ASN A 120 3.67 16.88 10.05
C ASN A 120 3.42 15.60 10.86
N GLY A 121 3.36 15.79 12.17
CA GLY A 121 3.12 14.75 13.17
C GLY A 121 1.63 14.46 13.35
N ILE A 122 1.35 13.18 13.59
CA ILE A 122 0.08 12.61 14.06
C ILE A 122 -1.08 12.78 13.05
N HIS A 123 -1.31 11.73 12.26
CA HIS A 123 -2.51 11.59 11.47
C HIS A 123 -3.71 11.39 12.41
N ASP A 124 -4.62 12.35 12.45
CA ASP A 124 -5.87 12.20 13.18
C ASP A 124 -6.74 11.17 12.45
N GLU A 125 -6.80 9.96 13.02
CA GLU A 125 -7.57 8.84 12.45
C GLU A 125 -9.08 9.12 12.38
N THR A 126 -9.56 10.13 13.12
CA THR A 126 -10.97 10.54 13.19
C THR A 126 -11.29 11.77 12.34
N ALA A 127 -10.31 12.35 11.67
CA ALA A 127 -10.50 13.52 10.82
C ALA A 127 -11.63 13.29 9.81
N SER A 128 -12.58 14.23 9.74
CA SER A 128 -13.72 14.18 8.82
C SER A 128 -14.70 13.01 9.04
N LEU A 129 -14.62 12.32 10.18
CA LEU A 129 -15.53 11.22 10.54
C LEU A 129 -16.44 11.61 11.72
N VAL A 130 -17.63 11.01 11.76
CA VAL A 130 -18.57 11.18 12.86
C VAL A 130 -18.69 9.88 13.65
N LYS A 131 -18.57 9.95 14.97
CA LYS A 131 -18.80 8.80 15.84
C LYS A 131 -20.27 8.36 15.75
N LYS A 132 -20.51 7.11 15.34
CA LYS A 132 -21.85 6.53 15.13
C LYS A 132 -22.24 5.47 16.14
N GLY A 133 -21.29 4.91 16.88
CA GLY A 133 -21.58 3.88 17.87
C GLY A 133 -20.35 3.12 18.31
N GLN A 134 -20.54 1.85 18.65
CA GLN A 134 -19.49 0.93 19.05
C GLN A 134 -19.70 -0.43 18.37
N GLU A 135 -18.61 -1.13 18.06
CA GLU A 135 -18.61 -2.45 17.43
C GLU A 135 -17.53 -3.31 18.12
N ASN A 136 -17.72 -4.63 18.17
CA ASN A 136 -16.72 -5.54 18.70
C ASN A 136 -15.91 -6.13 17.54
N VAL A 137 -14.61 -5.88 17.53
CA VAL A 137 -13.67 -6.38 16.50
C VAL A 137 -12.53 -7.12 17.20
N ALA A 138 -12.27 -8.36 16.79
CA ALA A 138 -11.25 -9.23 17.40
C ALA A 138 -11.38 -9.38 18.94
N GLY A 139 -12.61 -9.32 19.48
CA GLY A 139 -12.87 -9.39 20.92
C GLY A 139 -12.73 -8.06 21.66
N VAL A 140 -12.45 -6.96 20.97
CA VAL A 140 -12.24 -5.63 21.54
C VAL A 140 -13.38 -4.71 21.14
N LEU A 141 -13.99 -4.03 22.12
CA LEU A 141 -15.02 -3.03 21.87
C LEU A 141 -14.36 -1.71 21.43
N CYS A 142 -14.63 -1.28 20.20
CA CYS A 142 -14.10 -0.07 19.60
C CYS A 142 -15.19 0.91 19.22
N ASP A 143 -14.83 2.20 19.16
CA ASP A 143 -15.73 3.25 18.71
C ASP A 143 -15.80 3.26 17.18
N VAL A 144 -17.02 3.27 16.65
CA VAL A 144 -17.28 3.31 15.21
C VAL A 144 -17.36 4.77 14.75
N TRP A 145 -16.53 5.10 13.77
CA TRP A 145 -16.43 6.39 13.12
C TRP A 145 -16.77 6.24 11.64
N GLU A 146 -17.73 7.01 11.15
CA GLU A 146 -18.21 6.90 9.77
C GLU A 146 -18.21 8.27 9.07
N GLY A 147 -17.83 8.24 7.81
CA GLY A 147 -17.86 9.37 6.88
C GLY A 147 -18.17 8.89 5.47
N PRO A 148 -18.12 9.79 4.47
CA PRO A 148 -18.38 9.43 3.07
C PRO A 148 -17.44 8.31 2.59
N GLY A 149 -18.00 7.12 2.34
CA GLY A 149 -17.24 5.97 1.82
C GLY A 149 -16.19 5.40 2.75
N ILE A 150 -16.13 5.81 4.03
CA ILE A 150 -15.16 5.32 5.01
C ILE A 150 -15.85 5.00 6.32
N LYS A 151 -15.56 3.82 6.87
CA LYS A 151 -15.91 3.41 8.23
C LYS A 151 -14.68 2.87 8.94
N LYS A 152 -14.40 3.40 10.13
CA LYS A 152 -13.32 2.94 11.00
C LYS A 152 -13.89 2.45 12.33
N CYS A 153 -13.31 1.39 12.88
CA CYS A 153 -13.50 1.02 14.29
C CYS A 153 -12.19 1.23 15.04
N ILE A 154 -12.18 2.16 15.98
CA ILE A 154 -10.97 2.67 16.63
C ILE A 154 -11.05 2.37 18.13
N TYR A 155 -10.04 1.68 18.64
CA TYR A 155 -9.87 1.43 20.07
C TYR A 155 -8.63 2.19 20.55
N LYS A 156 -8.79 3.21 21.40
CA LYS A 156 -7.65 3.94 21.98
C LYS A 156 -6.64 4.44 20.94
N ASN A 157 -7.16 5.03 19.86
CA ASN A 157 -6.45 5.45 18.64
C ASN A 157 -5.80 4.34 17.79
N VAL A 158 -6.02 3.07 18.14
CA VAL A 158 -5.63 1.92 17.30
C VAL A 158 -6.80 1.56 16.38
N VAL A 159 -6.59 1.68 15.06
CA VAL A 159 -7.58 1.28 14.06
C VAL A 159 -7.65 -0.25 14.00
N LEU A 160 -8.73 -0.83 14.50
CA LEU A 160 -8.99 -2.27 14.45
C LEU A 160 -9.71 -2.69 13.17
N LYS A 161 -10.46 -1.77 12.56
CA LYS A 161 -11.18 -2.04 11.33
C LYS A 161 -11.21 -0.77 10.48
N LEU A 162 -10.94 -0.92 9.19
CA LEU A 162 -11.09 0.09 8.16
C LEU A 162 -11.86 -0.54 7.01
N GLU A 163 -13.03 0.03 6.69
CA GLU A 163 -13.80 -0.25 5.48
C GLU A 163 -13.80 1.01 4.64
N SER A 164 -13.41 0.90 3.38
CA SER A 164 -13.48 1.96 2.39
C SER A 164 -14.26 1.46 1.17
N HIS A 165 -15.25 2.24 0.76
CA HIS A 165 -16.04 2.01 -0.43
C HIS A 165 -16.19 3.33 -1.19
N VAL A 166 -15.29 3.55 -2.15
CA VAL A 166 -15.18 4.80 -2.90
C VAL A 166 -15.22 4.46 -4.39
N LEU A 167 -16.18 5.04 -5.12
CA LEU A 167 -16.28 4.90 -6.58
C LEU A 167 -16.29 3.43 -7.07
N ASP A 168 -17.08 2.59 -6.41
CA ASP A 168 -17.19 1.13 -6.61
C ASP A 168 -15.91 0.33 -6.35
N VAL A 169 -14.93 0.93 -5.66
CA VAL A 169 -13.73 0.26 -5.18
C VAL A 169 -13.88 -0.01 -3.70
N SER A 170 -13.81 -1.29 -3.35
CA SER A 170 -13.89 -1.77 -1.97
C SER A 170 -12.52 -2.13 -1.44
N TYR A 171 -12.23 -1.71 -0.20
CA TYR A 171 -11.05 -2.09 0.56
C TYR A 171 -11.43 -2.27 2.02
N VAL A 172 -11.09 -3.42 2.59
CA VAL A 172 -11.35 -3.78 3.97
C VAL A 172 -10.08 -4.28 4.61
N ARG A 173 -9.69 -3.67 5.72
CA ARG A 173 -8.65 -4.15 6.63
C ARG A 173 -9.26 -4.35 8.00
N VAL A 174 -9.37 -5.59 8.45
CA VAL A 174 -10.04 -5.96 9.71
C VAL A 174 -9.10 -6.74 10.60
N ALA A 175 -9.05 -6.38 11.88
CA ALA A 175 -8.27 -7.11 12.87
C ALA A 175 -8.87 -8.50 13.08
N THR A 176 -8.04 -9.52 12.95
CA THR A 176 -8.36 -10.91 13.27
C THR A 176 -7.90 -11.27 14.68
N GLN A 177 -6.89 -10.57 15.18
CA GLN A 177 -6.38 -10.70 16.55
C GLN A 177 -5.87 -9.33 17.02
N ALA A 178 -6.21 -8.95 18.26
CA ALA A 178 -5.66 -7.77 18.92
C ALA A 178 -5.26 -8.14 20.36
N VAL A 179 -4.02 -7.82 20.73
CA VAL A 179 -3.50 -8.03 22.09
C VAL A 179 -2.78 -6.76 22.52
N PHE A 180 -3.16 -6.22 23.68
CA PHE A 180 -2.61 -4.98 24.24
C PHE A 180 -1.88 -5.25 25.56
N ASP A 181 -1.09 -4.27 25.99
CA ASP A 181 -0.33 -4.30 27.25
C ASP A 181 0.59 -5.53 27.34
N ILE A 182 1.22 -5.86 26.20
CA ILE A 182 2.16 -6.98 26.07
C ILE A 182 3.57 -6.56 26.45
N ASN A 183 4.31 -7.46 27.11
CA ASN A 183 5.74 -7.27 27.34
C ASN A 183 6.50 -7.50 26.02
N THR A 184 6.64 -6.46 25.20
CA THR A 184 7.37 -6.55 23.94
C THR A 184 8.88 -6.56 24.20
N SER A 185 9.56 -7.66 23.91
CA SER A 185 11.02 -7.66 23.82
C SER A 185 11.49 -6.77 22.67
N ASN A 186 12.68 -6.17 22.79
CA ASN A 186 13.25 -5.32 21.74
C ASN A 186 13.50 -6.06 20.43
N GLU A 187 13.83 -7.37 20.51
CA GLU A 187 14.04 -8.26 19.36
C GLU A 187 12.78 -8.35 18.46
N ALA A 188 11.60 -8.24 19.06
CA ALA A 188 10.34 -8.33 18.35
C ALA A 188 9.99 -7.10 17.49
N CYS A 189 10.82 -6.05 17.56
CA CYS A 189 10.72 -4.80 16.80
C CYS A 189 11.95 -4.55 15.91
N GLU A 190 12.72 -5.61 15.62
CA GLU A 190 13.88 -5.52 14.74
C GLU A 190 13.49 -5.29 13.28
N VAL A 191 14.41 -4.68 12.55
CA VAL A 191 14.29 -4.48 11.11
C VAL A 191 14.88 -5.68 10.39
N PRO A 192 14.44 -6.01 9.16
CA PRO A 192 15.08 -7.04 8.35
C PRO A 192 16.58 -6.77 8.19
N ASP A 193 17.38 -7.83 8.09
CA ASP A 193 18.83 -7.75 7.92
C ASP A 193 19.19 -7.34 6.48
N TYR A 194 19.16 -6.05 6.22
CA TYR A 194 19.51 -5.42 4.95
C TYR A 194 20.37 -4.17 5.18
N PRO A 195 21.29 -3.80 4.26
CA PRO A 195 22.07 -2.57 4.35
C PRO A 195 21.16 -1.32 4.42
N VAL A 196 21.44 -0.45 5.39
CA VAL A 196 20.73 0.83 5.57
C VAL A 196 21.32 1.91 4.68
N GLN A 197 20.47 2.55 3.88
CA GLN A 197 20.75 3.80 3.18
C GLN A 197 20.04 4.94 3.90
N GLU A 198 20.84 5.81 4.51
CA GLU A 198 20.36 7.06 5.08
C GLU A 198 20.17 8.10 3.97
N PHE A 199 18.95 8.64 3.82
CA PHE A 199 18.73 9.85 3.04
C PHE A 199 19.12 11.06 3.90
N ALA A 200 20.42 11.33 3.99
CA ALA A 200 20.87 12.64 4.40
C ALA A 200 20.49 13.64 3.30
N LEU A 201 19.79 14.72 3.67
CA LEU A 201 19.49 15.88 2.82
C LEU A 201 20.80 16.57 2.40
N PHE A 202 21.58 15.95 1.53
CA PHE A 202 22.59 16.64 0.75
C PHE A 202 21.90 17.15 -0.51
N GLU A 203 21.89 18.48 -0.68
CA GLU A 203 21.44 19.20 -1.88
C GLU A 203 22.30 18.92 -3.13
N ASP A 204 23.11 17.87 -3.12
CA ASP A 204 23.93 17.52 -4.27
C ASP A 204 23.22 16.49 -5.12
N ASN A 205 23.08 16.84 -6.40
CA ASN A 205 22.51 16.16 -7.56
C ASN A 205 22.91 14.68 -7.77
N LEU A 206 22.76 13.84 -6.76
CA LEU A 206 22.66 12.39 -6.93
C LEU A 206 21.23 12.13 -7.38
N LYS A 207 21.06 12.15 -8.71
CA LYS A 207 19.99 11.41 -9.39
C LYS A 207 20.16 9.93 -9.03
N THR A 208 19.73 9.55 -7.82
CA THR A 208 19.41 8.16 -7.55
C THR A 208 18.37 7.79 -8.59
N LYS A 209 18.70 6.81 -9.43
CA LYS A 209 17.83 6.28 -10.49
C LYS A 209 16.59 5.56 -9.91
N ASN A 210 16.09 5.95 -8.74
CA ASN A 210 14.79 5.51 -8.24
C ASN A 210 13.68 6.41 -8.80
N VAL A 211 13.67 6.55 -10.14
CA VAL A 211 12.71 7.37 -10.89
C VAL A 211 11.29 6.79 -10.83
N TYR A 212 11.13 5.55 -10.35
CA TYR A 212 9.83 4.97 -10.03
C TYR A 212 9.95 4.09 -8.77
N LYS A 213 9.71 4.65 -7.58
CA LYS A 213 9.05 3.82 -6.57
C LYS A 213 7.66 3.59 -7.13
N ALA A 214 7.43 2.42 -7.73
CA ALA A 214 6.09 1.96 -8.02
C ALA A 214 5.33 2.00 -6.69
N GLU A 215 4.50 3.02 -6.49
CA GLU A 215 3.66 3.07 -5.32
C GLU A 215 2.71 1.89 -5.43
N ASN A 216 2.81 0.99 -4.47
CA ASN A 216 2.01 -0.21 -4.46
C ASN A 216 0.52 0.18 -4.49
N PHE A 217 -0.24 -0.49 -5.35
CA PHE A 217 -1.68 -0.29 -5.53
C PHE A 217 -2.44 -0.08 -4.21
N CYS A 218 -2.14 -0.88 -3.18
CA CYS A 218 -2.79 -0.77 -1.86
C CYS A 218 -2.52 0.56 -1.15
N LYS A 219 -1.33 1.15 -1.34
CA LYS A 219 -0.97 2.45 -0.79
C LYS A 219 -1.71 3.56 -1.53
N VAL A 220 -1.65 3.55 -2.87
CA VAL A 220 -2.36 4.54 -3.71
C VAL A 220 -3.86 4.50 -3.42
N LEU A 221 -4.45 3.31 -3.26
CA LEU A 221 -5.85 3.17 -2.92
C LEU A 221 -6.17 3.74 -1.53
N LYS A 222 -5.33 3.49 -0.53
CA LYS A 222 -5.49 4.02 0.82
C LYS A 222 -5.40 5.55 0.81
N ASP A 223 -4.40 6.11 0.14
CA ASP A 223 -4.15 7.55 0.09
C ASP A 223 -5.26 8.27 -0.69
N ALA A 224 -5.67 7.73 -1.86
CA ALA A 224 -6.75 8.28 -2.66
C ALA A 224 -8.12 8.22 -1.95
N ALA A 225 -8.37 7.20 -1.12
CA ALA A 225 -9.56 7.16 -0.29
C ALA A 225 -9.60 8.32 0.73
N TYR A 226 -8.44 8.68 1.29
CA TYR A 226 -8.33 9.81 2.22
C TYR A 226 -8.49 11.16 1.53
N GLU A 227 -7.83 11.37 0.39
CA GLU A 227 -7.95 12.62 -0.39
C GLU A 227 -9.42 12.89 -0.79
N ILE A 228 -10.13 11.85 -1.22
CA ILE A 228 -11.55 11.97 -1.56
C ILE A 228 -12.35 12.32 -0.30
N SER A 229 -12.06 11.76 0.86
CA SER A 229 -12.79 12.09 2.10
C SER A 229 -12.63 13.55 2.54
N GLU A 230 -11.49 14.19 2.25
CA GLU A 230 -11.25 15.61 2.53
C GLU A 230 -11.96 16.51 1.51
N ASP A 231 -11.90 16.18 0.21
CA ASP A 231 -12.53 16.96 -0.85
C ASP A 231 -14.05 16.81 -0.92
N THR A 232 -14.59 15.66 -0.48
CA THR A 232 -16.05 15.37 -0.50
C THR A 232 -16.83 16.19 0.53
N ILE A 233 -16.15 16.87 1.48
CA ILE A 233 -16.80 17.89 2.32
C ILE A 233 -17.34 19.06 1.46
N SER A 234 -16.82 19.26 0.24
CA SER A 234 -17.34 20.28 -0.70
C SER A 234 -18.35 19.75 -1.73
N TYR A 235 -18.45 18.43 -1.93
CA TYR A 235 -19.33 17.82 -2.94
C TYR A 235 -20.45 17.01 -2.27
N GLY A 236 -21.49 17.71 -1.83
CA GLY A 236 -22.71 17.08 -1.33
C GLY A 236 -23.40 16.23 -2.41
N THR A 237 -23.65 14.95 -2.11
CA THR A 237 -24.71 14.09 -2.69
C THR A 237 -24.93 14.18 -4.21
N GLY A 238 -23.90 14.49 -4.99
CA GLY A 238 -23.93 14.48 -6.43
C GLY A 238 -23.76 13.05 -6.93
N THR A 239 -24.54 12.66 -7.93
CA THR A 239 -24.28 11.45 -8.71
C THR A 239 -22.87 11.54 -9.27
N VAL A 240 -21.97 10.68 -8.79
CA VAL A 240 -20.62 10.49 -9.36
C VAL A 240 -20.75 10.36 -10.87
N THR A 241 -20.01 11.19 -11.61
CA THR A 241 -19.99 11.08 -13.07
C THR A 241 -19.07 9.94 -13.51
N ASP A 242 -19.40 9.30 -14.64
CA ASP A 242 -18.55 8.26 -15.23
C ASP A 242 -17.10 8.73 -15.44
N LYS A 243 -16.91 10.04 -15.71
CA LYS A 243 -15.59 10.66 -15.88
C LYS A 243 -14.78 10.73 -14.59
N GLU A 244 -15.42 11.05 -13.46
CA GLU A 244 -14.75 11.07 -12.15
C GLU A 244 -14.33 9.67 -11.74
N ARG A 245 -15.23 8.69 -11.96
CA ARG A 245 -14.93 7.27 -11.75
C ARG A 245 -13.76 6.82 -12.63
N GLU A 246 -13.77 7.15 -13.92
CA GLU A 246 -12.68 6.82 -14.84
C GLU A 246 -11.34 7.43 -14.41
N LYS A 247 -11.34 8.70 -13.99
CA LYS A 247 -10.14 9.38 -13.50
C LYS A 247 -9.59 8.69 -12.24
N PHE A 248 -10.45 8.30 -11.31
CA PHE A 248 -10.06 7.58 -10.11
C PHE A 248 -9.50 6.19 -10.42
N ILE A 249 -10.18 5.41 -11.25
CA ILE A 249 -9.71 4.09 -11.70
C ILE A 249 -8.33 4.23 -12.35
N ASN A 250 -8.18 5.15 -13.30
CA ASN A 250 -6.89 5.39 -13.97
C ASN A 250 -5.77 5.78 -13.00
N HIS A 251 -6.10 6.53 -11.95
CA HIS A 251 -5.13 6.89 -10.92
C HIS A 251 -4.67 5.66 -10.12
N ILE A 252 -5.61 4.88 -9.58
CA ILE A 252 -5.27 3.72 -8.75
C ILE A 252 -4.63 2.58 -9.56
N THR A 253 -4.97 2.42 -10.85
CA THR A 253 -4.44 1.36 -11.71
C THR A 253 -3.18 1.75 -12.49
N LYS A 254 -2.60 2.92 -12.24
CA LYS A 254 -1.48 3.43 -13.05
C LYS A 254 -0.30 2.46 -13.10
N ASP A 255 0.12 1.91 -11.95
CA ASP A 255 1.22 0.92 -11.89
C ASP A 255 0.89 -0.34 -12.69
N ILE A 256 -0.35 -0.84 -12.60
CA ILE A 256 -0.79 -2.01 -13.37
C ILE A 256 -0.71 -1.72 -14.87
N TYR A 257 -1.18 -0.55 -15.30
CA TYR A 257 -1.14 -0.14 -16.71
C TYR A 257 0.30 -0.05 -17.24
N GLU A 258 1.21 0.64 -16.53
CA GLU A 258 2.60 0.79 -16.98
C GLU A 258 3.32 -0.57 -17.04
N ARG A 259 3.11 -1.44 -16.03
CA ARG A 259 3.66 -2.80 -16.06
C ARG A 259 3.14 -3.61 -17.25
N GLN A 260 1.86 -3.52 -17.57
CA GLN A 260 1.28 -4.25 -18.71
C GLN A 260 1.80 -3.73 -20.06
N LYS A 261 2.07 -2.43 -20.17
CA LYS A 261 2.70 -1.83 -21.36
C LYS A 261 4.07 -2.41 -21.66
N GLU A 262 4.82 -2.80 -20.62
CA GLU A 262 6.13 -3.44 -20.76
C GLU A 262 6.00 -4.95 -20.97
N LEU A 263 5.17 -5.62 -20.16
CA LEU A 263 5.05 -7.07 -20.15
C LEU A 263 4.40 -7.66 -21.42
N LEU A 264 3.42 -6.98 -22.03
CA LEU A 264 2.72 -7.52 -23.21
C LEU A 264 3.63 -7.63 -24.45
N PRO A 265 4.43 -6.60 -24.81
CA PRO A 265 5.43 -6.74 -25.87
C PRO A 265 6.51 -7.79 -25.55
N GLU A 266 6.97 -7.86 -24.30
CA GLU A 266 7.95 -8.85 -23.87
C GLU A 266 7.38 -10.28 -23.99
N LEU A 267 6.10 -10.47 -23.62
CA LEU A 267 5.41 -11.76 -23.74
C LEU A 267 5.34 -12.19 -25.21
N LEU A 268 5.04 -11.25 -26.11
CA LEU A 268 5.03 -11.52 -27.54
C LEU A 268 6.40 -12.01 -28.02
N ASN A 269 7.49 -11.38 -27.57
CA ASN A 269 8.82 -11.81 -27.95
C ASN A 269 9.14 -13.21 -27.39
N SER A 270 8.82 -13.44 -26.10
CA SER A 270 9.01 -14.73 -25.47
C SER A 270 8.23 -15.85 -26.16
N LEU A 271 7.00 -15.59 -26.64
CA LEU A 271 6.21 -16.56 -27.41
C LEU A 271 6.89 -16.93 -28.74
N LYS A 272 7.49 -15.95 -29.44
CA LYS A 272 8.20 -16.20 -30.71
C LYS A 272 9.43 -17.08 -30.49
N GLU A 273 10.21 -16.77 -29.45
CA GLU A 273 11.39 -17.53 -29.07
C GLU A 273 11.02 -18.96 -28.64
N THR A 274 9.97 -19.09 -27.82
CA THR A 274 9.44 -20.38 -27.37
C THR A 274 9.01 -21.24 -28.56
N ARG A 275 8.26 -20.66 -29.52
CA ARG A 275 7.84 -21.38 -30.73
C ARG A 275 9.04 -21.89 -31.53
N ALA A 276 10.02 -21.01 -31.80
CA ALA A 276 11.20 -21.37 -32.57
C ALA A 276 12.01 -22.47 -31.89
N CYS A 277 12.14 -22.42 -30.56
CA CYS A 277 12.83 -23.44 -29.77
C CYS A 277 12.09 -24.79 -29.79
N LEU A 278 10.76 -24.79 -29.62
CA LEU A 278 9.96 -26.02 -29.62
C LEU A 278 9.92 -26.71 -30.98
N GLN A 279 10.10 -25.98 -32.09
CA GLN A 279 10.21 -26.57 -33.42
C GLN A 279 11.40 -27.53 -33.54
N THR A 280 12.53 -27.19 -32.92
CA THR A 280 13.75 -28.01 -32.96
C THR A 280 13.89 -28.95 -31.76
N GLY A 281 13.11 -28.76 -30.68
CA GLY A 281 13.12 -29.66 -29.52
C GLY A 281 12.65 -31.08 -29.86
N GLU A 282 13.51 -32.07 -29.57
CA GLU A 282 13.28 -33.50 -29.86
C GLU A 282 12.78 -34.29 -28.65
N ASP A 283 13.00 -33.80 -27.43
CA ASP A 283 12.66 -34.50 -26.20
C ASP A 283 11.98 -33.59 -25.16
N PRO A 284 11.30 -34.17 -24.14
CA PRO A 284 10.58 -33.40 -23.13
C PRO A 284 11.48 -32.45 -22.32
N PHE A 285 12.74 -32.80 -22.09
CA PHE A 285 13.65 -31.96 -21.31
C PHE A 285 13.98 -30.68 -22.08
N THR A 286 14.37 -30.78 -23.35
CA THR A 286 14.57 -29.59 -24.20
C THR A 286 13.28 -28.79 -24.35
N ALA A 287 12.12 -29.45 -24.51
CA ALA A 287 10.84 -28.75 -24.59
C ALA A 287 10.52 -27.93 -23.33
N ASN A 288 10.79 -28.48 -22.13
CA ASN A 288 10.65 -27.76 -20.87
C ASN A 288 11.60 -26.55 -20.76
N GLN A 289 12.83 -26.67 -21.26
CA GLN A 289 13.75 -25.53 -21.31
C GLN A 289 13.24 -24.42 -22.23
N CYS A 290 12.64 -24.77 -23.36
CA CYS A 290 12.09 -23.80 -24.30
C CYS A 290 10.95 -22.95 -23.70
N ILE A 291 10.12 -23.54 -22.84
CA ILE A 291 8.95 -22.85 -22.26
C ILE A 291 9.27 -22.14 -20.94
N GLU A 292 10.42 -22.41 -20.31
CA GLU A 292 10.72 -21.92 -18.95
C GLU A 292 10.57 -20.40 -18.82
N HIS A 293 11.15 -19.65 -19.75
CA HIS A 293 11.06 -18.19 -19.75
C HIS A 293 9.61 -17.71 -19.90
N PHE A 294 8.87 -18.31 -20.85
CA PHE A 294 7.47 -18.01 -21.09
C PHE A 294 6.59 -18.32 -19.88
N SER A 295 6.79 -19.48 -19.22
CA SER A 295 6.05 -19.85 -18.01
C SER A 295 6.33 -18.88 -16.85
N ARG A 296 7.58 -18.41 -16.69
CA ARG A 296 7.90 -17.36 -15.71
C ARG A 296 7.17 -16.04 -16.02
N MET A 297 7.05 -15.67 -17.29
CA MET A 297 6.29 -14.48 -17.70
C MET A 297 4.79 -14.64 -17.44
N LYS A 298 4.22 -15.80 -17.78
CA LYS A 298 2.82 -16.16 -17.50
C LYS A 298 2.50 -16.07 -16.01
N ALA A 299 3.40 -16.52 -15.15
CA ALA A 299 3.25 -16.39 -13.70
C ALA A 299 3.11 -14.91 -13.25
N LYS A 300 3.90 -13.98 -13.83
CA LYS A 300 3.78 -12.53 -13.56
C LYS A 300 2.44 -11.94 -14.02
N LEU A 301 1.82 -12.54 -15.04
CA LEU A 301 0.48 -12.16 -15.52
C LEU A 301 -0.66 -12.83 -14.74
N GLY A 302 -0.34 -13.65 -13.72
CA GLY A 302 -1.33 -14.31 -12.89
C GLY A 302 -1.95 -15.57 -13.51
N THR A 303 -1.32 -16.13 -14.55
CA THR A 303 -1.67 -17.45 -15.06
C THR A 303 -0.69 -18.46 -14.47
N GLU A 304 -1.14 -19.21 -13.47
CA GLU A 304 -0.43 -20.36 -12.92
C GLU A 304 -0.97 -21.62 -13.57
N GLU A 305 -0.29 -22.07 -14.63
CA GLU A 305 -0.47 -23.41 -15.17
C GLU A 305 0.85 -24.15 -14.97
N ASP A 306 0.78 -25.37 -14.45
CA ASP A 306 1.93 -26.29 -14.43
C ASP A 306 2.20 -26.71 -15.88
N ASP A 307 2.96 -25.90 -16.61
CA ASP A 307 3.26 -26.11 -18.03
C ASP A 307 4.23 -27.27 -18.28
N TYR A 308 4.51 -28.11 -17.27
CA TYR A 308 5.56 -29.12 -17.37
C TYR A 308 5.22 -30.21 -18.41
N ILE A 309 6.09 -30.33 -19.41
CA ILE A 309 5.96 -31.28 -20.50
C ILE A 309 6.53 -32.62 -20.04
N ILE A 310 5.65 -33.54 -19.65
CA ILE A 310 6.04 -34.91 -19.26
C ILE A 310 6.23 -35.82 -20.49
N LEU A 311 5.47 -35.56 -21.56
CA LEU A 311 5.46 -36.39 -22.77
C LEU A 311 5.52 -35.48 -24.01
N TRP A 312 6.46 -35.79 -24.91
CA TRP A 312 6.78 -34.99 -26.09
C TRP A 312 6.77 -35.84 -27.37
N ASP A 313 5.60 -36.38 -27.70
CA ASP A 313 5.37 -37.03 -29.00
C ASP A 313 4.94 -36.01 -30.07
N GLU A 314 5.05 -36.39 -31.34
CA GLU A 314 4.77 -35.51 -32.48
C GLU A 314 3.36 -34.90 -32.44
N LYS A 315 2.37 -35.67 -31.97
CA LYS A 315 0.99 -35.19 -31.85
C LYS A 315 0.89 -34.09 -30.78
N ARG A 316 1.47 -34.30 -29.60
CA ARG A 316 1.47 -33.30 -28.51
C ARG A 316 2.26 -32.06 -28.89
N LYS A 317 3.42 -32.25 -29.54
CA LYS A 317 4.24 -31.16 -30.07
C LYS A 317 3.45 -30.26 -31.01
N ASN A 318 2.77 -30.85 -31.99
CA ASN A 318 1.96 -30.09 -32.95
C ASN A 318 0.81 -29.36 -32.25
N VAL A 319 0.10 -30.01 -31.32
CA VAL A 319 -0.98 -29.35 -30.54
C VAL A 319 -0.45 -28.17 -29.72
N LEU A 320 0.73 -28.27 -29.10
CA LEU A 320 1.31 -27.15 -28.35
C LEU A 320 1.76 -26.02 -29.27
N LEU A 321 2.38 -26.34 -30.41
CA LEU A 321 2.80 -25.37 -31.40
C LEU A 321 1.61 -24.60 -32.01
N ASP A 322 0.49 -25.29 -32.26
CA ASP A 322 -0.74 -24.65 -32.75
C ASP A 322 -1.31 -23.68 -31.70
N LYS A 323 -1.36 -24.08 -30.42
CA LYS A 323 -1.78 -23.18 -29.33
C LYS A 323 -0.90 -21.94 -29.21
N ILE A 324 0.42 -22.11 -29.28
CA ILE A 324 1.37 -20.99 -29.24
C ILE A 324 1.17 -20.08 -30.45
N GLU A 325 0.86 -20.65 -31.62
CA GLU A 325 0.60 -19.85 -32.81
C GLU A 325 -0.69 -19.04 -32.70
N ASP A 326 -1.76 -19.62 -32.16
CA ASP A 326 -3.00 -18.89 -31.90
C ASP A 326 -2.76 -17.71 -30.93
N GLU A 327 -2.00 -17.94 -29.85
CA GLU A 327 -1.61 -16.89 -28.90
C GLU A 327 -0.73 -15.80 -29.55
N LEU A 328 0.20 -16.20 -30.43
CA LEU A 328 1.03 -15.26 -31.20
C LEU A 328 0.19 -14.38 -32.12
N ILE A 329 -0.70 -14.96 -32.91
CA ILE A 329 -1.59 -14.23 -33.82
C ILE A 329 -2.46 -13.26 -33.03
N TYR A 330 -3.05 -13.74 -31.94
CA TYR A 330 -3.86 -12.93 -31.04
C TYR A 330 -3.07 -11.71 -30.55
N LEU A 331 -1.92 -11.93 -29.90
CA LEU A 331 -1.16 -10.85 -29.28
C LEU A 331 -0.58 -9.88 -30.32
N GLN A 332 -0.03 -10.39 -31.43
CA GLN A 332 0.47 -9.55 -32.53
C GLN A 332 -0.59 -8.60 -33.07
N SER A 333 -1.83 -9.06 -33.20
CA SER A 333 -2.94 -8.21 -33.67
C SER A 333 -3.28 -7.08 -32.70
N ARG A 334 -3.01 -7.24 -31.40
CA ARG A 334 -3.34 -6.26 -30.36
C ARG A 334 -2.22 -5.30 -30.02
N ILE A 335 -0.95 -5.68 -30.21
CA ILE A 335 0.20 -4.81 -29.88
C ILE A 335 0.11 -3.39 -30.46
N PRO A 336 -0.33 -3.14 -31.71
CA PRO A 336 -0.49 -1.78 -32.22
C PRO A 336 -1.54 -0.95 -31.46
N CYS A 337 -2.58 -1.58 -30.91
CA CYS A 337 -3.55 -0.94 -30.03
C CYS A 337 -2.94 -0.71 -28.64
N VAL A 338 -2.34 -1.76 -28.05
CA VAL A 338 -1.65 -1.70 -26.75
C VAL A 338 -0.64 -0.56 -26.73
N ASN A 339 0.18 -0.40 -27.77
CA ASN A 339 1.17 0.68 -27.87
C ASN A 339 0.56 2.08 -27.88
N ARG A 340 -0.68 2.23 -28.36
CA ARG A 340 -1.41 3.51 -28.42
C ARG A 340 -2.32 3.77 -27.22
N ALA A 341 -2.57 2.78 -26.37
CA ALA A 341 -3.35 2.98 -25.13
C ALA A 341 -2.67 4.03 -24.23
N HIS A 342 -3.45 4.82 -23.49
CA HIS A 342 -2.92 5.83 -22.56
C HIS A 342 -3.23 5.52 -21.09
N ASN A 343 -4.12 4.56 -20.83
CA ASN A 343 -4.57 4.19 -19.51
C ASN A 343 -5.12 2.74 -19.47
N ILE A 344 -5.60 2.29 -18.31
CA ILE A 344 -6.11 0.92 -18.14
C ILE A 344 -7.38 0.65 -18.95
N THR A 345 -8.23 1.67 -19.14
CA THR A 345 -9.48 1.57 -19.89
C THR A 345 -9.20 1.29 -21.36
N ASP A 346 -8.33 2.10 -21.98
CA ASP A 346 -7.87 1.91 -23.35
C ASP A 346 -7.22 0.53 -23.51
N LEU A 347 -6.35 0.17 -22.57
CA LEU A 347 -5.62 -1.09 -22.60
C LEU A 347 -6.56 -2.30 -22.52
N SER A 348 -7.54 -2.26 -21.61
CA SER A 348 -8.58 -3.28 -21.48
C SER A 348 -9.40 -3.40 -22.76
N ALA A 349 -9.75 -2.29 -23.41
CA ALA A 349 -10.47 -2.31 -24.68
C ALA A 349 -9.64 -2.92 -25.81
N CYS A 350 -8.33 -2.67 -25.84
CA CYS A 350 -7.41 -3.30 -26.79
C CYS A 350 -7.33 -4.83 -26.61
N MET A 351 -7.42 -5.31 -25.38
CA MET A 351 -7.26 -6.72 -25.00
C MET A 351 -8.58 -7.50 -24.92
N LYS A 352 -9.69 -6.89 -25.36
CA LYS A 352 -11.02 -7.51 -25.45
C LYS A 352 -11.16 -8.51 -26.58
#